data_AF-A0A815X546-F1
#
_entry.id   AF-A0A815X546-F1
#
_cell.length_a   1.000
_cell.length_b   1.000
_cell.length_c   1.000
_cell.angle_alpha   90.00
_cell.angle_beta   90.00
_cell.angle_gamma   90.00
#
_symmetry.space_group_name_H-M   'P 1'
#
loop_
_entity.id
_entity.type
_entity.pdbx_description
1 polymer ?
#
loop_
_entity_poly.entity_id
_entity_poly.type
_entity_poly.pdbx_seq_one_letter_code
_entity_poly.pdbx_strand_id
1 'polypeptide(L)'
;MTKDCFKMIMKILNTIRTIIYINLNYCDISQIDGSMIINSLKENQLLRVLDISKNKIGDAGALALAELLNILNSLMEVNMIGNEITSKAGSEIGKILKTNRTLINIDLTYNKIDDDGILIFADLLKITIILKIFNLSRNCFTDKSAIALIAALKENNSIIYLDISINDITDDVVLVQNIERKMSIKKEQNVEEENVEEQNAEKANVESR
;
A
#
# COMPACT_ATOMS: atom_id res chain seq x y z
N MET A 1 21.29 11.64 9.55
CA MET A 1 22.02 11.96 8.29
C MET A 1 22.96 13.15 8.50
N THR A 2 24.14 13.19 7.86
CA THR A 2 25.02 14.37 7.94
C THR A 2 24.55 15.49 7.00
N LYS A 3 24.88 16.75 7.32
CA LYS A 3 24.52 17.91 6.48
C LYS A 3 25.08 17.82 5.05
N ASP A 4 26.26 17.25 4.88
CA ASP A 4 26.90 17.13 3.56
C ASP A 4 26.23 16.04 2.72
N CYS A 5 25.88 14.90 3.32
CA CYS A 5 25.07 13.88 2.66
C CYS A 5 23.72 14.45 2.20
N PHE A 6 23.04 15.21 3.06
CA PHE A 6 21.78 15.86 2.71
C PHE A 6 21.93 16.81 1.52
N LYS A 7 22.93 17.70 1.53
CA LYS A 7 23.21 18.62 0.41
C LYS A 7 23.49 17.87 -0.88
N MET A 8 24.24 16.77 -0.81
CA MET A 8 24.56 15.96 -1.98
C MET A 8 23.29 15.32 -2.57
N ILE A 9 22.43 14.72 -1.73
CA ILE A 9 21.15 14.15 -2.16
C ILE A 9 20.29 15.24 -2.81
N MET A 10 20.10 16.37 -2.14
CA MET A 10 19.28 17.47 -2.69
C MET A 10 19.83 17.97 -4.02
N LYS A 11 21.16 18.07 -4.20
CA LYS A 11 21.76 18.45 -5.48
C LYS A 11 21.43 17.43 -6.58
N ILE A 12 21.53 16.13 -6.28
CA ILE A 12 21.22 15.05 -7.23
C ILE A 12 19.74 15.09 -7.63
N LEU A 13 18.84 15.11 -6.66
CA LEU A 13 17.38 15.10 -6.88
C LEU A 13 16.91 16.35 -7.63
N ASN A 14 17.60 17.49 -7.47
CA ASN A 14 17.32 18.72 -8.19
C ASN A 14 18.01 18.85 -9.56
N THR A 15 18.90 17.92 -9.93
CA THR A 15 19.60 17.97 -11.23
C THR A 15 19.16 16.86 -12.16
N ILE A 16 19.03 15.64 -11.64
CA ILE A 16 18.68 14.46 -12.43
C ILE A 16 17.16 14.35 -12.50
N ARG A 17 16.61 14.17 -13.70
CA ARG A 17 15.15 14.04 -13.95
C ARG A 17 14.75 12.67 -14.51
N THR A 18 15.76 11.83 -14.72
CA THR A 18 15.62 10.47 -15.28
C THR A 18 15.60 9.40 -14.20
N ILE A 19 15.49 9.78 -12.93
CA ILE A 19 15.46 8.83 -11.81
C ILE A 19 14.17 8.03 -11.86
N ILE A 20 14.30 6.71 -11.84
CA ILE A 20 13.17 5.76 -11.84
C ILE A 20 13.01 5.10 -10.46
N TYR A 21 14.11 4.93 -9.72
CA TYR A 21 14.15 4.23 -8.46
C TYR A 21 15.00 5.02 -7.47
N ILE A 22 14.47 5.27 -6.28
CA ILE A 22 15.18 5.89 -5.16
C ILE A 22 15.10 4.97 -3.96
N ASN A 23 16.27 4.68 -3.38
CA ASN A 23 16.36 4.03 -2.08
C ASN A 23 17.16 4.92 -1.12
N LEU A 24 16.48 5.37 -0.09
CA LEU A 24 16.99 6.17 1.02
C LEU A 24 16.67 5.48 2.35
N ASN A 25 16.60 4.15 2.35
CA ASN A 25 16.33 3.41 3.56
C ASN A 25 17.47 3.53 4.57
N TYR A 26 17.11 3.54 5.87
CA TYR A 26 18.07 3.56 6.97
C TYR A 26 19.13 4.69 6.87
N CYS A 27 18.70 5.88 6.44
CA CYS A 27 19.59 7.03 6.23
C CYS A 27 19.60 8.02 7.42
N ASP A 28 18.86 7.72 8.50
CA ASP A 28 18.63 8.61 9.66
C ASP A 28 18.11 9.98 9.19
N ILE A 29 17.13 9.96 8.28
CA ILE A 29 16.48 11.15 7.74
C ILE A 29 15.47 11.67 8.77
N SER A 30 15.62 12.94 9.16
CA SER A 30 14.70 13.61 10.08
C SER A 30 13.37 13.97 9.40
N GLN A 31 12.37 14.35 10.19
CA GLN A 31 11.07 14.81 9.67
C GLN A 31 11.20 16.01 8.72
N ILE A 32 12.10 16.95 9.03
CA ILE A 32 12.34 18.13 8.22
C ILE A 32 13.04 17.74 6.91
N ASP A 33 14.14 16.99 7.01
CA ASP A 33 14.91 16.57 5.84
C ASP A 33 14.08 15.66 4.92
N GLY A 34 13.26 14.78 5.49
CA GLY A 34 12.38 13.87 4.76
C GLY A 34 11.34 14.63 3.95
N SER A 35 10.68 15.61 4.58
CA SER A 35 9.76 16.52 3.87
C SER A 35 10.46 17.27 2.74
N MET A 36 11.67 17.80 2.96
CA MET A 36 12.43 18.50 1.92
C MET A 36 12.84 17.59 0.76
N ILE A 37 13.32 16.39 1.06
CA ILE A 37 13.71 15.38 0.07
C ILE A 37 12.50 15.01 -0.78
N ILE A 38 11.38 14.63 -0.16
CA ILE A 38 10.17 14.19 -0.87
C ILE A 38 9.63 15.34 -1.76
N ASN A 39 9.62 16.57 -1.25
CA ASN A 39 9.20 17.73 -2.04
C ASN A 39 10.08 17.98 -3.27
N SER A 40 11.39 17.72 -3.18
CA SER A 40 12.30 17.85 -4.34
C SER A 40 12.03 16.83 -5.45
N LEU A 41 11.27 15.76 -5.16
CA LEU A 41 10.92 14.73 -6.13
C LEU A 41 9.79 15.15 -7.08
N LYS A 42 9.10 16.29 -6.84
CA LYS A 42 7.96 16.74 -7.66
C LYS A 42 8.28 16.87 -9.15
N GLU A 43 9.53 17.14 -9.51
CA GLU A 43 9.99 17.24 -10.91
C GLU A 43 10.49 15.91 -11.50
N ASN A 44 10.58 14.84 -10.70
CA ASN A 44 11.08 13.54 -11.13
C ASN A 44 9.93 12.69 -11.73
N GLN A 45 9.39 13.13 -12.86
CA GLN A 45 8.20 12.54 -13.51
C GLN A 45 8.39 11.08 -13.95
N LEU A 46 9.63 10.56 -13.96
CA LEU A 46 9.93 9.17 -14.26
C LEU A 46 10.01 8.26 -13.03
N LEU A 47 9.96 8.81 -11.82
CA LEU A 47 10.08 8.03 -10.59
C LEU A 47 8.95 7.01 -10.47
N ARG A 48 9.30 5.73 -10.33
CA ARG A 48 8.38 4.59 -10.19
C ARG A 48 8.41 4.01 -8.79
N VAL A 49 9.55 4.02 -8.11
CA VAL A 49 9.74 3.41 -6.80
C VAL A 49 10.46 4.36 -5.86
N LEU A 50 9.90 4.52 -4.67
CA LEU A 50 10.51 5.28 -3.57
C LEU A 50 10.56 4.42 -2.30
N ASP A 51 11.76 4.04 -1.87
CA ASP A 51 12.00 3.47 -0.55
C ASP A 51 12.61 4.53 0.36
N ILE A 52 11.87 4.93 1.40
CA ILE A 52 12.33 5.84 2.46
C ILE A 52 12.17 5.20 3.85
N SER A 53 12.17 3.87 3.89
CA SER A 53 11.96 3.07 5.09
C SER A 53 13.04 3.27 6.16
N LYS A 54 12.69 3.00 7.41
CA LYS A 54 13.57 2.99 8.58
C LYS A 54 14.28 4.34 8.80
N ASN A 55 13.51 5.41 8.70
CA ASN A 55 13.93 6.78 8.98
C ASN A 55 13.03 7.38 10.07
N LYS A 56 13.12 8.70 10.29
CA LYS A 56 12.28 9.43 11.24
C LYS A 56 11.52 10.54 10.51
N ILE A 57 10.98 10.23 9.33
CA ILE A 57 10.33 11.25 8.49
C ILE A 57 9.02 11.75 9.11
N GLY A 58 8.39 10.97 9.99
CA GLY A 58 7.17 11.31 10.70
C GLY A 58 6.03 11.77 9.80
N ASP A 59 5.07 12.47 10.39
CA ASP A 59 3.92 12.98 9.65
C ASP A 59 4.29 14.01 8.59
N ALA A 60 5.38 14.78 8.75
CA ALA A 60 5.70 15.82 7.76
C ALA A 60 6.21 15.20 6.45
N GLY A 61 7.03 14.14 6.53
CA GLY A 61 7.43 13.38 5.35
C GLY A 61 6.24 12.67 4.71
N ALA A 62 5.37 12.05 5.50
CA ALA A 62 4.18 11.37 5.00
C ALA A 62 3.17 12.33 4.32
N LEU A 63 2.98 13.53 4.87
CA LEU A 63 2.14 14.57 4.24
C LEU A 63 2.78 15.08 2.93
N ALA A 64 4.09 15.28 2.90
CA ALA A 64 4.79 15.62 1.66
C ALA A 64 4.65 14.51 0.61
N LEU A 65 4.61 13.23 1.03
CA LEU A 65 4.35 12.12 0.11
C LEU A 65 2.91 12.15 -0.40
N ALA A 66 1.93 12.45 0.45
CA ALA A 66 0.54 12.59 0.02
C ALA A 66 0.40 13.66 -1.07
N GLU A 67 1.07 14.82 -0.93
CA GLU A 67 1.15 15.82 -1.99
C GLU A 67 1.87 15.29 -3.25
N LEU A 68 2.98 14.56 -3.07
CA LEU A 68 3.73 13.99 -4.18
C LEU A 68 2.88 13.01 -5.00
N LEU A 69 2.11 12.14 -4.33
CA LEU A 69 1.19 11.17 -4.96
C LEU A 69 0.04 11.85 -5.71
N ASN A 70 -0.32 13.07 -5.35
CA ASN A 70 -1.33 13.85 -6.06
C ASN A 70 -0.79 14.48 -7.36
N ILE A 71 0.53 14.63 -7.48
CA ILE A 71 1.19 15.29 -8.60
C ILE A 71 1.85 14.27 -9.54
N LEU A 72 2.58 13.31 -8.98
CA LEU A 72 3.31 12.30 -9.74
C LEU A 72 2.39 11.16 -10.16
N ASN A 73 2.03 11.15 -11.44
CA ASN A 73 1.29 10.06 -12.08
C ASN A 73 2.22 8.93 -12.58
N SER A 74 3.35 8.75 -11.91
CA SER A 74 4.38 7.77 -12.25
C SER A 74 4.74 6.86 -11.10
N LEU A 75 4.54 7.32 -9.86
CA LEU A 75 4.93 6.56 -8.68
C LEU A 75 3.99 5.36 -8.51
N MET A 76 4.58 4.16 -8.49
CA MET A 76 3.89 2.87 -8.47
C MET A 76 4.13 2.11 -7.16
N GLU A 77 5.27 2.32 -6.52
CA GLU A 77 5.63 1.68 -5.25
C GLU A 77 6.23 2.68 -4.26
N VAL A 78 5.75 2.62 -3.02
CA VAL A 78 6.27 3.41 -1.90
C VAL A 78 6.46 2.53 -0.67
N ASN A 79 7.69 2.48 -0.15
CA ASN A 79 8.04 1.82 1.10
C ASN A 79 8.34 2.87 2.18
N MET A 80 7.52 2.90 3.24
CA MET A 80 7.65 3.81 4.37
C MET A 80 7.69 3.07 5.71
N ILE A 81 8.24 1.86 5.71
CA ILE A 81 8.32 1.02 6.90
C ILE A 81 9.06 1.77 8.00
N GLY A 82 8.57 1.79 9.25
CA GLY A 82 9.38 2.30 10.37
C GLY A 82 9.71 3.78 10.28
N ASN A 83 8.69 4.64 10.18
CA ASN A 83 8.86 6.09 10.00
C ASN A 83 8.10 6.96 11.00
N GLU A 84 7.50 6.34 12.02
CA GLU A 84 6.73 7.03 13.07
C GLU A 84 5.52 7.82 12.52
N ILE A 85 4.93 7.36 11.42
CA ILE A 85 3.75 7.97 10.78
C ILE A 85 2.51 7.70 11.64
N THR A 86 1.75 8.74 11.97
CA THR A 86 0.51 8.63 12.75
C THR A 86 -0.72 8.59 11.86
N SER A 87 -1.89 8.32 12.44
CA SER A 87 -3.18 8.39 11.76
C SER A 87 -3.49 9.74 11.12
N LYS A 88 -2.89 10.84 11.59
CA LYS A 88 -3.07 12.16 10.96
C LYS A 88 -2.57 12.14 9.52
N ALA A 89 -1.32 11.73 9.30
CA ALA A 89 -0.76 11.67 7.96
C ALA A 89 -1.22 10.42 7.19
N GLY A 90 -1.44 9.29 7.87
CA GLY A 90 -2.04 8.09 7.28
C GLY A 90 -3.41 8.37 6.65
N SER A 91 -4.26 9.15 7.32
CA SER A 91 -5.56 9.57 6.79
C SER A 91 -5.43 10.40 5.51
N GLU A 92 -4.47 11.33 5.44
CA GLU A 92 -4.25 12.13 4.23
C GLU A 92 -3.74 11.27 3.06
N ILE A 93 -2.82 10.33 3.32
CA ILE A 93 -2.43 9.33 2.32
C ILE A 93 -3.66 8.58 1.82
N GLY A 94 -4.48 8.05 2.74
CA GLY A 94 -5.69 7.32 2.39
C GLY A 94 -6.66 8.13 1.52
N LYS A 95 -6.85 9.42 1.83
CA LYS A 95 -7.68 10.33 1.02
C LYS A 95 -7.12 10.54 -0.39
N ILE A 96 -5.81 10.78 -0.53
CA ILE A 96 -5.18 10.97 -1.85
C ILE A 96 -5.23 9.68 -2.68
N LEU A 97 -5.07 8.51 -2.04
CA LEU A 97 -5.13 7.24 -2.75
C LEU A 97 -6.51 6.92 -3.35
N LYS A 98 -7.59 7.57 -2.86
CA LYS A 98 -8.92 7.45 -3.48
C LYS A 98 -8.95 8.01 -4.90
N THR A 99 -8.12 9.02 -5.19
CA THR A 99 -8.03 9.68 -6.50
C THR A 99 -6.76 9.33 -7.27
N ASN A 100 -5.71 8.85 -6.61
CA ASN A 100 -4.51 8.35 -7.27
C ASN A 100 -4.84 7.15 -8.19
N ARG A 101 -4.17 7.09 -9.35
CA ARG A 101 -4.42 6.07 -10.38
C ARG A 101 -3.19 5.25 -10.76
N THR A 102 -2.10 5.38 -10.00
CA THR A 102 -0.79 4.81 -10.36
C THR A 102 -0.17 3.96 -9.28
N LEU A 103 -0.46 4.22 -8.01
CA LEU A 103 0.16 3.51 -6.90
C LEU A 103 -0.44 2.10 -6.78
N ILE A 104 0.42 1.11 -6.96
CA ILE A 104 0.10 -0.33 -6.94
C ILE A 104 0.48 -0.95 -5.60
N ASN A 105 1.57 -0.48 -5.00
CA ASN A 105 2.13 -1.02 -3.77
C ASN A 105 2.43 0.10 -2.76
N ILE A 106 1.96 -0.06 -1.54
CA ILE A 106 2.36 0.78 -0.41
C ILE A 106 2.60 -0.05 0.84
N ASP A 107 3.77 0.15 1.45
CA ASP A 107 4.14 -0.47 2.72
C ASP A 107 4.22 0.58 3.84
N LEU A 108 3.29 0.49 4.79
CA LEU A 108 3.20 1.32 6.00
C LEU A 108 3.53 0.52 7.27
N THR A 109 4.25 -0.59 7.15
CA THR A 109 4.60 -1.46 8.29
C THR A 109 5.35 -0.68 9.37
N TYR A 110 5.15 -1.05 10.64
CA TYR A 110 5.93 -0.49 11.75
C TYR A 110 5.79 1.03 11.88
N ASN A 111 4.56 1.53 11.80
CA ASN A 111 4.23 2.94 12.05
C ASN A 111 3.29 3.06 13.26
N LYS A 112 2.67 4.22 13.46
CA LYS A 112 1.81 4.55 14.61
C LYS A 112 0.39 4.87 14.14
N ILE A 113 -0.11 4.13 13.15
CA ILE A 113 -1.45 4.32 12.60
C ILE A 113 -2.45 3.56 13.49
N ASP A 114 -3.35 4.29 14.13
CA ASP A 114 -4.44 3.78 14.95
C ASP A 114 -5.74 3.61 14.14
N ASP A 115 -6.82 3.28 14.85
CA ASP A 115 -8.15 3.04 14.26
C ASP A 115 -8.64 4.17 13.35
N ASP A 116 -8.36 5.44 13.66
CA ASP A 116 -8.87 6.57 12.87
C ASP A 116 -8.27 6.57 11.46
N GLY A 117 -6.97 6.30 11.34
CA GLY A 117 -6.29 6.18 10.05
C GLY A 117 -6.76 4.94 9.28
N ILE A 118 -6.97 3.82 9.98
CA ILE A 118 -7.42 2.58 9.35
C ILE A 118 -8.85 2.69 8.80
N LEU A 119 -9.75 3.40 9.48
CA LEU A 119 -11.10 3.61 8.95
C LEU A 119 -11.09 4.36 7.61
N ILE A 120 -10.15 5.31 7.42
CA ILE A 120 -9.97 5.97 6.13
C ILE A 120 -9.45 4.99 5.07
N PHE A 121 -8.56 4.07 5.44
CA PHE A 121 -8.09 3.02 4.55
C PHE A 121 -9.18 2.00 4.21
N ALA A 122 -10.06 1.64 5.14
CA ALA A 122 -11.22 0.81 4.85
C ALA A 122 -12.12 1.47 3.79
N ASP A 123 -12.37 2.77 3.88
CA ASP A 123 -13.11 3.50 2.84
C ASP A 123 -12.35 3.60 1.50
N LEU A 124 -11.02 3.67 1.52
CA LEU A 124 -10.20 3.56 0.32
C LEU A 124 -10.38 2.20 -0.35
N LEU A 125 -10.37 1.11 0.43
CA LEU A 125 -10.49 -0.25 -0.09
C LEU A 125 -11.83 -0.50 -0.78
N LYS A 126 -12.92 0.15 -0.36
CA LYS A 126 -14.22 0.03 -1.06
C LYS A 126 -14.20 0.55 -2.51
N ILE A 127 -13.28 1.45 -2.85
CA ILE A 127 -13.31 2.16 -4.14
C ILE A 127 -12.03 2.02 -4.97
N THR A 128 -10.91 1.64 -4.37
CA THR A 128 -9.65 1.52 -5.13
C THR A 128 -9.71 0.34 -6.09
N ILE A 129 -9.30 0.58 -7.33
CA ILE A 129 -9.19 -0.46 -8.37
C ILE A 129 -7.73 -0.72 -8.78
N ILE A 130 -6.82 0.16 -8.35
CA ILE A 130 -5.40 0.15 -8.77
C ILE A 130 -4.51 -0.48 -7.71
N LEU A 131 -4.70 -0.15 -6.44
CA LEU A 131 -3.85 -0.65 -5.36
C LEU A 131 -4.00 -2.17 -5.26
N LYS A 132 -2.87 -2.88 -5.25
CA LYS A 132 -2.80 -4.35 -5.23
C LYS A 132 -2.21 -4.88 -3.93
N ILE A 133 -1.15 -4.23 -3.46
CA ILE A 133 -0.39 -4.65 -2.29
C ILE A 133 -0.45 -3.53 -1.27
N PHE A 134 -0.95 -3.87 -0.07
CA PHE A 134 -1.04 -2.92 1.02
C PHE A 134 -0.59 -3.60 2.31
N ASN A 135 0.47 -3.08 2.93
CA ASN A 135 0.94 -3.60 4.21
C ASN A 135 0.70 -2.57 5.32
N LEU A 136 -0.07 -3.00 6.32
CA LEU A 136 -0.45 -2.25 7.52
C LEU A 136 0.01 -2.97 8.80
N SER A 137 0.83 -4.00 8.69
CA SER A 137 1.32 -4.76 9.84
C SER A 137 2.11 -3.89 10.82
N ARG A 138 2.19 -4.29 12.09
CA ARG A 138 2.97 -3.55 13.11
C ARG A 138 2.55 -2.09 13.26
N ASN A 139 1.27 -1.80 13.26
CA ASN A 139 0.72 -0.51 13.67
C ASN A 139 0.00 -0.67 15.03
N CYS A 140 -0.92 0.22 15.38
CA CYS A 140 -1.57 0.23 16.71
C CYS A 140 -3.09 0.36 16.60
N PHE A 141 -3.70 -0.36 15.66
CA PHE A 141 -5.14 -0.39 15.48
C PHE A 141 -5.75 -1.69 16.00
N THR A 142 -7.05 -1.63 16.30
CA THR A 142 -7.77 -2.65 17.05
C THR A 142 -8.75 -3.44 16.18
N ASP A 143 -9.41 -4.42 16.79
CA ASP A 143 -10.52 -5.19 16.21
C ASP A 143 -11.57 -4.32 15.50
N LYS A 144 -11.89 -3.15 16.07
CA LYS A 144 -12.91 -2.25 15.54
C LYS A 144 -12.62 -1.85 14.10
N SER A 145 -11.41 -1.41 13.82
CA SER A 145 -11.02 -0.94 12.49
C SER A 145 -10.56 -2.08 11.58
N ALA A 146 -10.02 -3.17 12.15
CA ALA A 146 -9.74 -4.41 11.42
C ALA A 146 -11.02 -5.02 10.80
N ILE A 147 -12.13 -5.05 11.55
CA ILE A 147 -13.44 -5.47 11.02
C ILE A 147 -13.87 -4.59 9.84
N ALA A 148 -13.61 -3.28 9.88
CA ALA A 148 -13.92 -2.38 8.78
C ALA A 148 -13.08 -2.67 7.53
N LEU A 149 -11.78 -2.95 7.68
CA LEU A 149 -10.93 -3.39 6.57
C LEU A 149 -11.44 -4.69 5.94
N ILE A 150 -11.79 -5.68 6.77
CA ILE A 150 -12.33 -6.97 6.30
C ILE A 150 -13.66 -6.75 5.55
N ALA A 151 -14.57 -5.95 6.11
CA ALA A 151 -15.83 -5.63 5.45
C ALA A 151 -15.61 -4.95 4.08
N ALA A 152 -14.66 -4.02 4.00
CA ALA A 152 -14.31 -3.38 2.74
C ALA A 152 -13.67 -4.36 1.73
N LEU A 153 -12.86 -5.30 2.19
CA LEU A 153 -12.23 -6.32 1.34
C LEU A 153 -13.25 -7.27 0.69
N LYS A 154 -14.38 -7.55 1.34
CA LYS A 154 -15.46 -8.37 0.74
C LYS A 154 -16.00 -7.80 -0.57
N GLU A 155 -15.95 -6.47 -0.72
CA GLU A 155 -16.41 -5.74 -1.90
C GLU A 155 -15.26 -5.40 -2.86
N ASN A 156 -14.02 -5.39 -2.35
CA ASN A 156 -12.82 -5.07 -3.11
C ASN A 156 -12.35 -6.26 -3.96
N ASN A 157 -12.09 -6.01 -5.25
CA ASN A 157 -11.55 -7.01 -6.18
C ASN A 157 -10.14 -6.64 -6.71
N SER A 158 -9.51 -5.61 -6.14
CA SER A 158 -8.22 -5.11 -6.61
C SER A 158 -7.06 -5.58 -5.74
N ILE A 159 -7.21 -5.59 -4.42
CA ILE A 159 -6.19 -6.01 -3.46
C ILE A 159 -5.94 -7.51 -3.59
N ILE A 160 -4.67 -7.86 -3.81
CA ILE A 160 -4.20 -9.25 -3.86
C ILE A 160 -3.42 -9.63 -2.60
N TYR A 161 -2.91 -8.63 -1.88
CA TYR A 161 -2.18 -8.82 -0.63
C TYR A 161 -2.50 -7.69 0.34
N LEU A 162 -3.07 -8.05 1.49
CA LEU A 162 -3.22 -7.18 2.65
C LEU A 162 -2.62 -7.87 3.86
N ASP A 163 -1.67 -7.20 4.52
CA ASP A 163 -1.13 -7.67 5.80
C ASP A 163 -1.53 -6.70 6.91
N ILE A 164 -2.23 -7.23 7.91
CA ILE A 164 -2.66 -6.52 9.13
C ILE A 164 -2.08 -7.15 10.40
N SER A 165 -1.10 -8.04 10.27
CA SER A 165 -0.54 -8.78 11.38
C SER A 165 0.17 -7.88 12.39
N ILE A 166 0.30 -8.34 13.64
CA ILE A 166 1.05 -7.63 14.68
C ILE A 166 0.47 -6.22 14.92
N ASN A 167 -0.85 -6.13 14.99
CA ASN A 167 -1.59 -4.96 15.46
C ASN A 167 -2.29 -5.34 16.79
N ASP A 168 -3.07 -4.43 17.38
CA ASP A 168 -3.82 -4.68 18.62
C ASP A 168 -5.15 -5.41 18.32
N ILE A 169 -5.06 -6.47 17.52
CA ILE A 169 -6.17 -7.29 17.03
C ILE A 169 -6.21 -8.60 17.82
N THR A 170 -7.39 -9.00 18.29
CA THR A 170 -7.61 -10.27 18.98
C THR A 170 -7.73 -11.43 17.99
N ASP A 171 -7.45 -12.63 18.46
CA ASP A 171 -7.49 -13.86 17.64
C ASP A 171 -8.86 -14.09 16.97
N ASP A 172 -9.96 -13.62 17.58
CA ASP A 172 -11.32 -13.75 17.06
C ASP A 172 -11.50 -13.03 15.71
N VAL A 173 -10.84 -11.89 15.51
CA VAL A 173 -10.89 -11.15 14.24
C VAL A 173 -9.95 -11.76 13.20
N VAL A 174 -8.79 -12.29 13.62
CA VAL A 174 -7.86 -13.02 12.73
C VAL A 174 -8.52 -14.29 12.16
N LEU A 175 -9.36 -14.97 12.95
CA LEU A 175 -10.13 -16.13 12.50
C LEU A 175 -11.10 -15.81 11.34
N VAL A 176 -11.64 -14.59 11.27
CA VAL A 176 -12.52 -14.17 10.15
C VAL A 176 -11.74 -14.12 8.82
N GLN A 177 -10.46 -13.73 8.83
CA GLN A 177 -9.61 -13.74 7.62
C GLN A 177 -9.36 -15.16 7.09
N ASN A 178 -9.26 -16.15 7.97
CA ASN A 178 -9.10 -17.56 7.57
C ASN A 178 -10.38 -18.15 6.96
N ILE A 179 -11.55 -17.61 7.29
CA ILE A 179 -12.83 -18.01 6.69
C ILE A 179 -12.97 -17.45 5.26
N GLU A 180 -12.46 -16.24 4.99
CA GLU A 180 -12.45 -15.66 3.64
C GLU A 180 -11.42 -16.31 2.72
N ARG A 181 -10.27 -16.75 3.26
CA ARG A 181 -9.31 -17.57 2.49
C ARG A 181 -9.93 -18.89 2.02
N LYS A 182 -10.87 -19.49 2.78
CA LYS A 182 -11.68 -20.65 2.35
C LYS A 182 -12.68 -20.32 1.23
N MET A 183 -13.10 -19.07 1.09
CA MET A 183 -14.02 -18.61 0.04
C MET A 183 -13.28 -18.28 -1.27
N SER A 184 -12.05 -17.77 -1.20
CA SER A 184 -11.18 -17.57 -2.37
C SER A 184 -10.71 -18.88 -3.00
N ILE A 185 -10.41 -19.91 -2.19
CA ILE A 185 -10.13 -21.28 -2.68
C ILE A 185 -11.38 -21.88 -3.37
N LYS A 186 -12.58 -21.61 -2.87
CA LYS A 186 -13.83 -22.08 -3.49
C LYS A 186 -14.11 -21.45 -4.86
N LYS A 187 -13.69 -20.19 -5.10
CA LYS A 187 -13.77 -19.57 -6.43
C LYS A 187 -12.79 -20.21 -7.42
N GLU A 188 -11.60 -20.56 -6.98
CA GLU A 188 -10.62 -21.27 -7.82
C GLU A 188 -11.06 -22.70 -8.14
N GLN A 189 -11.66 -23.43 -7.19
CA GLN A 189 -12.22 -24.78 -7.40
C GLN A 189 -13.44 -24.80 -8.33
N ASN A 190 -14.34 -23.81 -8.24
CA ASN A 190 -15.51 -23.74 -9.12
C ASN A 190 -15.13 -23.45 -10.58
N VAL A 191 -14.06 -22.66 -10.82
CA VAL A 191 -13.53 -22.41 -12.17
C VAL A 191 -12.87 -23.68 -12.73
N GLU A 192 -12.24 -24.51 -11.90
CA GLU A 192 -11.70 -25.80 -12.34
C GLU A 192 -12.82 -26.82 -12.69
N GLU A 193 -13.92 -26.87 -11.92
CA GLU A 193 -15.06 -27.76 -12.21
C GLU A 193 -15.81 -27.37 -13.50
N GLU A 194 -16.06 -26.07 -13.75
CA GLU A 194 -16.69 -25.59 -14.99
C GLU A 194 -15.84 -25.92 -16.23
N ASN A 195 -14.51 -25.83 -16.13
CA ASN A 195 -13.59 -26.19 -17.23
C ASN A 195 -13.57 -27.70 -17.53
N VAL A 196 -13.78 -28.56 -16.53
CA VAL A 196 -13.82 -30.03 -16.72
C VAL A 196 -15.14 -30.47 -17.37
N GLU A 197 -16.26 -29.84 -17.01
CA GLU A 197 -17.56 -30.12 -17.64
C GLU A 197 -17.58 -29.70 -19.12
N GLU A 198 -16.99 -28.55 -19.45
CA GLU A 198 -16.89 -28.05 -20.84
C GLU A 198 -16.05 -29.01 -21.72
N GLN A 199 -14.90 -29.49 -21.20
CA GLN A 199 -14.06 -30.46 -21.91
C GLN A 199 -14.74 -31.83 -22.12
N ASN A 200 -15.60 -32.26 -21.19
CA ASN A 200 -16.34 -33.52 -21.32
C ASN A 200 -17.50 -33.39 -22.32
N ALA A 201 -18.18 -32.22 -22.37
CA ALA A 201 -19.21 -31.93 -23.35
C ALA A 201 -18.66 -31.90 -24.79
N GLU A 202 -17.44 -31.37 -24.99
CA GLU A 202 -16.78 -31.37 -26.29
C GLU A 202 -16.42 -32.79 -26.76
N LYS A 203 -15.92 -33.66 -25.87
CA LYS A 203 -15.60 -35.06 -26.22
C LYS A 203 -16.83 -35.87 -26.64
N ALA A 204 -17.96 -35.70 -25.95
CA ALA A 204 -19.21 -36.38 -26.29
C ALA A 204 -19.79 -35.98 -27.67
N ASN A 205 -19.54 -34.73 -28.10
CA ASN A 205 -19.95 -34.25 -29.42
C ASN A 205 -19.05 -34.76 -30.56
N VAL A 206 -17.81 -35.16 -30.27
CA VAL A 206 -16.90 -35.77 -31.25
C VAL A 206 -17.22 -37.25 -31.47
N GLU A 207 -17.67 -37.96 -30.43
CA GLU A 207 -18.02 -39.40 -30.50
C GLU A 207 -19.40 -39.68 -31.11
N SER A 208 -20.22 -38.65 -31.35
CA SER A 208 -21.57 -38.73 -31.92
C SER A 208 -21.66 -38.35 -33.41
N ARG A 209 -20.52 -38.16 -34.08
CA ARG A 209 -20.37 -37.95 -35.54
C ARG A 209 -19.82 -39.19 -36.22
#